data_AF-A0A535JVQ1-F1
#
_entry.id   AF-A0A535JVQ1-F1
#
_cell.length_a   1.000
_cell.length_b   1.000
_cell.length_c   1.000
_cell.angle_alpha   90.00
_cell.angle_beta   90.00
_cell.angle_gamma   90.00
#
_symmetry.space_group_name_H-M   'P 1'
#
loop_
_entity.id
_entity.type
_entity.pdbx_description
1 polymer ?
#
loop_
_entity_poly.entity_id
_entity_poly.type
_entity_poly.pdbx_seq_one_letter_code
_entity_poly.pdbx_strand_id
1 'polypeptide(L)'
;MCTTIPGISRKDELLQRIGQSHRALRSALEALPRERFTEKLSTGWSLNENIAHLAAWEETVAERVAAVLESGEDPKLYEDVDGFNARVAIEARGKSTDELLARWATSHERVLETVRSLPEDADKLAFEIVEWNTTGHYPDHYGDIGAAMRSSDDLFGVVQTSWLAFRLAIAAIGLPGLAEKTSTGWTYMDLVAHAAAWEDRTATRLRTFRESGAKPPAVDDTDEFNAAVVERTRGRDARDVVDELDAAHARILEEIQKLSPEQIHANDDWVIAVVAGNTYGHYAEHFDEVFAAVPKRPTELLAKMKEGWRPFRRAVSRLGLSALSEKTPSGWTYKGMLGHVANWMEHLGTELPHRLEGRRGPFPDVDAENAREAEASKSRSAHETVERLDKAYQNVVDLVTALPADRDINFLAVRLVVGETYGHFVKHSAEIEAGVPRTVAEVLARFDDLWRPFRAAIRERGRAGLAETTSSGWRYRDLVAHAAAWMEQGARELRTGDIQRWNAEKIQAANDSAVRAHELVGPEALLDELDTTQRRIREEIAKLSDDRLADPRIYGIAAFYTYLHWEEHFAELGIPL
;
A
#
# COMPACT_ATOMS: atom_id res chain seq x y z
N MET A 1 -1.70 26.67 -5.03
CA MET A 1 -2.93 27.19 -5.64
C MET A 1 -2.93 26.87 -7.13
N CYS A 2 -3.94 26.11 -7.56
CA CYS A 2 -4.46 25.79 -8.91
C CYS A 2 -3.54 26.00 -10.15
N THR A 3 -3.01 24.89 -10.68
CA THR A 3 -2.75 24.74 -12.11
C THR A 3 -4.07 24.39 -12.80
N THR A 4 -4.63 25.35 -13.54
CA THR A 4 -5.82 25.14 -14.37
C THR A 4 -5.53 24.07 -15.42
N ILE A 5 -6.25 22.95 -15.33
CA ILE A 5 -6.14 21.83 -16.28
C ILE A 5 -6.85 22.27 -17.59
N PRO A 6 -6.15 22.35 -18.74
CA PRO A 6 -6.80 22.73 -19.99
C PRO A 6 -7.82 21.67 -20.41
N GLY A 7 -9.11 22.05 -20.50
CA GLY A 7 -10.17 21.22 -21.10
C GLY A 7 -11.26 20.70 -20.17
N ILE A 8 -11.27 21.07 -18.87
CA ILE A 8 -12.36 20.75 -17.93
C ILE A 8 -13.44 21.84 -17.99
N SER A 9 -14.72 21.47 -17.99
CA SER A 9 -15.82 22.45 -17.97
C SER A 9 -15.87 23.19 -16.62
N ARG A 10 -16.43 24.41 -16.60
CA ARG A 10 -16.63 25.17 -15.34
C ARG A 10 -17.43 24.37 -14.32
N LYS A 11 -18.41 23.58 -14.79
CA LYS A 11 -19.25 22.71 -13.98
C LYS A 11 -18.46 21.57 -13.35
N ASP A 12 -17.61 20.91 -14.13
CA ASP A 12 -16.79 19.80 -13.64
C ASP A 12 -15.74 20.28 -12.63
N GLU A 13 -15.13 21.44 -12.88
CA GLU A 13 -14.23 22.09 -11.91
C GLU A 13 -14.95 22.42 -10.60
N LEU A 14 -16.18 22.94 -10.68
CA LEU A 14 -16.99 23.24 -9.49
C LEU A 14 -17.37 21.97 -8.72
N LEU A 15 -17.82 20.90 -9.40
CA LEU A 15 -18.12 19.61 -8.77
C LEU A 15 -16.91 19.04 -8.02
N GLN A 16 -15.73 19.13 -8.65
CA GLN A 16 -14.48 18.69 -8.03
C GLN A 16 -14.19 19.50 -6.76
N ARG A 17 -14.22 20.83 -6.83
CA ARG A 17 -13.95 21.71 -5.69
C ARG A 17 -14.94 21.49 -4.54
N ILE A 18 -16.23 21.32 -4.83
CA ILE A 18 -17.28 21.02 -3.83
C ILE A 18 -16.97 19.69 -3.13
N GLY A 19 -16.70 18.63 -3.89
CA GLY A 19 -16.39 17.32 -3.34
C GLY A 19 -15.14 17.33 -2.46
N GLN A 20 -14.07 17.98 -2.89
CA GLN A 20 -12.80 18.09 -2.15
C GLN A 20 -13.00 18.80 -0.81
N SER A 21 -13.59 19.99 -0.85
CA SER A 21 -13.77 20.84 0.34
C SER A 21 -14.75 20.25 1.35
N HIS A 22 -15.85 19.62 0.91
CA HIS A 22 -16.77 18.90 1.80
C HIS A 22 -16.08 17.72 2.50
N ARG A 23 -15.32 16.90 1.76
CA ARG A 23 -14.56 15.78 2.36
C ARG A 23 -13.51 16.26 3.35
N ALA A 24 -12.81 17.35 3.04
CA ALA A 24 -11.81 17.96 3.93
C ALA A 24 -12.44 18.36 5.27
N LEU A 25 -13.51 19.16 5.22
CA LEU A 25 -14.22 19.65 6.39
C LEU A 25 -14.83 18.50 7.20
N ARG A 26 -15.49 17.56 6.53
CA ARG A 26 -16.08 16.38 7.18
C ARG A 26 -15.05 15.50 7.87
N SER A 27 -13.91 15.22 7.23
CA SER A 27 -12.86 14.39 7.82
C SER A 27 -12.25 15.05 9.05
N ALA A 28 -12.07 16.38 9.01
CA ALA A 28 -11.58 17.14 10.15
C ALA A 28 -12.57 17.14 11.33
N LEU A 29 -13.88 17.25 11.04
CA LEU A 29 -14.93 17.10 12.06
C LEU A 29 -14.92 15.69 12.67
N GLU A 30 -14.95 14.64 11.85
CA GLU A 30 -15.03 13.24 12.31
C GLU A 30 -13.81 12.79 13.13
N ALA A 31 -12.68 13.49 13.02
CA ALA A 31 -11.49 13.22 13.83
C ALA A 31 -11.56 13.77 15.26
N LEU A 32 -12.50 14.68 15.56
CA LEU A 32 -12.66 15.25 16.90
C LEU A 32 -13.49 14.33 17.81
N PRO A 33 -13.29 14.37 19.14
CA PRO A 33 -14.03 13.52 20.07
C PRO A 33 -15.54 13.79 20.05
N ARG A 34 -16.33 12.74 19.81
CA ARG A 34 -17.77 12.83 19.53
C ARG A 34 -18.57 13.44 20.68
N GLU A 35 -18.20 13.12 21.91
CA GLU A 35 -18.82 13.58 23.13
C GLU A 35 -18.76 15.11 23.30
N ARG A 36 -17.85 15.79 22.59
CA ARG A 36 -17.65 17.24 22.67
C ARG A 36 -18.48 18.03 21.66
N PHE A 37 -19.18 17.38 20.74
CA PHE A 37 -19.88 18.07 19.64
C PHE A 37 -21.04 18.96 20.08
N THR A 38 -21.53 18.77 21.31
CA THR A 38 -22.60 19.60 21.90
C THR A 38 -22.06 20.74 22.76
N GLU A 39 -20.75 20.78 23.01
CA GLU A 39 -20.12 21.81 23.83
C GLU A 39 -20.05 23.14 23.08
N LYS A 40 -20.23 24.25 23.79
CA LYS A 40 -20.09 25.59 23.22
C LYS A 40 -18.63 25.93 23.01
N LEU A 41 -18.29 26.33 21.78
CA LEU A 41 -16.96 26.77 21.39
C LEU A 41 -16.77 28.26 21.71
N SER A 42 -15.52 28.73 21.63
CA SER A 42 -15.19 30.16 21.74
C SER A 42 -15.84 31.01 20.63
N THR A 43 -16.19 30.39 19.50
CA THR A 43 -16.96 30.99 18.41
C THR A 43 -18.45 31.17 18.73
N GLY A 44 -18.92 30.64 19.87
CA GLY A 44 -20.29 30.81 20.38
C GLY A 44 -21.28 29.71 19.99
N TRP A 45 -20.94 28.88 19.00
CA TRP A 45 -21.73 27.72 18.58
C TRP A 45 -21.04 26.41 18.98
N SER A 46 -21.80 25.33 19.02
CA SER A 46 -21.28 23.96 19.12
C SER A 46 -21.03 23.40 17.72
N LEU A 47 -20.24 22.33 17.61
CA LEU A 47 -20.03 21.66 16.32
C LEU A 47 -21.34 21.11 15.75
N ASN A 48 -22.28 20.65 16.59
CA ASN A 48 -23.63 20.26 16.14
C ASN A 48 -24.40 21.42 15.50
N GLU A 49 -24.34 22.61 16.09
CA GLU A 49 -24.99 23.80 15.53
C GLU A 49 -24.33 24.20 14.21
N ASN A 50 -23.00 24.13 14.11
CA ASN A 50 -22.26 24.37 12.86
C ASN A 50 -22.61 23.35 11.75
N ILE A 51 -22.69 22.06 12.05
CA ILE A 51 -23.11 21.03 11.06
C ILE A 51 -24.55 21.27 10.60
N ALA A 52 -25.45 21.62 11.52
CA ALA A 52 -26.83 21.94 11.18
C ALA A 52 -26.93 23.17 10.26
N HIS A 53 -26.12 24.20 10.54
CA HIS A 53 -25.99 25.41 9.75
C HIS A 53 -25.49 25.13 8.32
N LEU A 54 -24.41 24.36 8.18
CA LEU A 54 -23.89 23.91 6.88
C LEU A 54 -24.96 23.20 6.05
N ALA A 55 -25.67 22.25 6.66
CA ALA A 55 -26.75 21.53 6.00
C ALA A 55 -27.89 22.46 5.56
N ALA A 56 -28.29 23.40 6.42
CA ALA A 56 -29.38 24.32 6.13
C ALA A 56 -29.06 25.29 4.99
N TRP A 57 -27.81 25.77 4.87
CA TRP A 57 -27.40 26.62 3.75
C TRP A 57 -27.39 25.87 2.43
N GLU A 58 -26.87 24.65 2.41
CA GLU A 58 -26.92 23.79 1.21
C GLU A 58 -28.35 23.43 0.79
N GLU A 59 -29.27 23.24 1.75
CA GLU A 59 -30.69 23.01 1.47
C GLU A 59 -31.34 24.17 0.68
N THR A 60 -30.80 25.40 0.79
CA THR A 60 -31.30 26.55 0.02
C THR A 60 -30.89 26.54 -1.45
N VAL A 61 -29.82 25.81 -1.81
CA VAL A 61 -29.17 25.94 -3.13
C VAL A 61 -30.10 25.53 -4.26
N ALA A 62 -30.76 24.39 -4.15
CA ALA A 62 -31.59 23.85 -5.24
C ALA A 62 -32.74 24.81 -5.61
N GLU A 63 -33.43 25.36 -4.62
CA GLU A 63 -34.53 26.31 -4.83
C GLU A 63 -34.04 27.63 -5.41
N ARG A 64 -32.93 28.18 -4.87
CA ARG A 64 -32.35 29.43 -5.36
C ARG A 64 -31.83 29.32 -6.79
N VAL A 65 -31.13 28.23 -7.10
CA VAL A 65 -30.65 27.95 -8.46
C VAL A 65 -31.82 27.79 -9.42
N ALA A 66 -32.87 27.03 -9.06
CA ALA A 66 -34.03 26.84 -9.92
C ALA A 66 -34.72 28.17 -10.26
N ALA A 67 -34.91 29.04 -9.27
CA ALA A 67 -35.49 30.37 -9.47
C ALA A 67 -34.61 31.26 -10.37
N VAL A 68 -33.28 31.26 -10.19
CA VAL A 68 -32.37 32.00 -11.08
C VAL A 68 -32.44 31.49 -12.51
N LEU A 69 -32.56 30.17 -12.72
CA LEU A 69 -32.72 29.60 -14.07
C LEU A 69 -34.08 29.96 -14.70
N GLU A 70 -35.13 30.16 -13.90
CA GLU A 70 -36.47 30.51 -14.39
C GLU A 70 -36.64 32.02 -14.65
N SER A 71 -36.22 32.86 -13.71
CA SER A 71 -36.51 34.31 -13.72
C SER A 71 -35.27 35.20 -13.77
N GLY A 72 -34.06 34.64 -13.61
CA GLY A 72 -32.82 35.40 -13.47
C GLY A 72 -32.64 36.06 -12.09
N GLU A 73 -33.53 35.81 -11.13
CA GLU A 73 -33.53 36.45 -9.81
C GLU A 73 -33.33 35.42 -8.68
N ASP A 74 -32.50 35.77 -7.70
CA ASP A 74 -32.30 34.97 -6.49
C ASP A 74 -33.47 35.21 -5.49
N PRO A 75 -34.24 34.17 -5.14
CA PRO A 75 -35.43 34.34 -4.33
C PRO A 75 -35.09 34.66 -2.88
N LYS A 76 -35.87 35.55 -2.26
CA LYS A 76 -35.74 35.86 -0.84
C LYS A 76 -36.37 34.76 0.02
N LEU A 77 -35.58 33.75 0.41
CA LEU A 77 -36.04 32.62 1.24
C LEU A 77 -36.07 32.90 2.75
N TYR A 78 -35.42 33.98 3.19
CA TYR A 78 -35.33 34.36 4.60
C TYR A 78 -35.38 35.89 4.77
N GLU A 79 -35.87 36.36 5.92
CA GLU A 79 -35.96 37.79 6.23
C GLU A 79 -34.58 38.42 6.37
N ASP A 80 -33.72 37.78 7.16
CA ASP A 80 -32.33 38.13 7.43
C ASP A 80 -31.50 36.87 7.78
N VAL A 81 -30.18 36.96 7.60
CA VAL A 81 -29.21 35.87 7.78
C VAL A 81 -29.11 35.42 9.24
N ASP A 82 -29.07 36.37 10.17
CA ASP A 82 -28.88 36.09 11.61
C ASP A 82 -30.09 35.33 12.18
N GLY A 83 -31.30 35.75 11.79
CA GLY A 83 -32.55 35.10 12.14
C GLY A 83 -32.67 33.68 11.56
N PHE A 84 -32.19 33.47 10.33
CA PHE A 84 -32.11 32.12 9.74
C PHE A 84 -31.15 31.23 10.53
N ASN A 85 -29.92 31.70 10.74
CA ASN A 85 -28.87 30.99 11.47
C ASN A 85 -29.30 30.64 12.90
N ALA A 86 -29.90 31.59 13.63
CA ALA A 86 -30.38 31.37 14.99
C ALA A 86 -31.48 30.30 15.08
N ARG A 87 -32.42 30.27 14.12
CA ARG A 87 -33.44 29.22 14.05
C ARG A 87 -32.82 27.84 13.85
N VAL A 88 -31.90 27.72 12.88
CA VAL A 88 -31.22 26.46 12.58
C VAL A 88 -30.42 25.95 13.78
N ALA A 89 -29.70 26.84 14.48
CA ALA A 89 -28.97 26.47 15.70
C ALA A 89 -29.91 25.99 16.82
N ILE A 90 -31.11 26.58 16.97
CA ILE A 90 -32.11 26.11 17.92
C ILE A 90 -32.65 24.73 17.52
N GLU A 91 -32.94 24.50 16.23
CA GLU A 91 -33.42 23.22 15.70
C GLU A 91 -32.41 22.08 15.82
N ALA A 92 -31.12 22.40 15.90
CA ALA A 92 -30.06 21.40 16.11
C ALA A 92 -30.09 20.81 17.53
N ARG A 93 -30.68 21.53 18.50
CA ARG A 93 -30.69 21.11 19.91
C ARG A 93 -31.49 19.82 20.10
N GLY A 94 -30.88 18.85 20.78
CA GLY A 94 -31.52 17.55 21.05
C GLY A 94 -31.44 16.56 19.89
N LYS A 95 -30.96 16.96 18.70
CA LYS A 95 -30.61 16.02 17.63
C LYS A 95 -29.28 15.36 17.94
N SER A 96 -29.18 14.09 17.63
CA SER A 96 -27.89 13.39 17.64
C SER A 96 -26.99 13.93 16.54
N THR A 97 -25.68 13.85 16.76
CA THR A 97 -24.74 14.30 15.74
C THR A 97 -24.79 13.43 14.49
N ASP A 98 -25.18 12.15 14.60
CA ASP A 98 -25.34 11.27 13.42
C ASP A 98 -26.49 11.75 12.53
N GLU A 99 -27.62 12.16 13.13
CA GLU A 99 -28.73 12.76 12.38
C GLU A 99 -28.31 14.05 11.67
N LEU A 100 -27.49 14.88 12.31
CA LEU A 100 -27.01 16.13 11.74
C LEU A 100 -26.03 15.90 10.57
N LEU A 101 -25.09 14.97 10.72
CA LEU A 101 -24.19 14.58 9.63
C LEU A 101 -24.96 13.93 8.47
N ALA A 102 -26.00 13.14 8.75
CA ALA A 102 -26.86 12.55 7.72
C ALA A 102 -27.68 13.63 6.98
N ARG A 103 -28.18 14.65 7.68
CA ARG A 103 -28.84 15.82 7.07
C ARG A 103 -27.87 16.54 6.13
N TRP A 104 -26.66 16.83 6.59
CA TRP A 104 -25.65 17.50 5.76
C TRP A 104 -25.24 16.67 4.55
N ALA A 105 -25.05 15.35 4.71
CA ALA A 105 -24.77 14.48 3.57
C ALA A 105 -25.90 14.48 2.52
N THR A 106 -27.15 14.55 2.98
CA THR A 106 -28.33 14.60 2.10
C THR A 106 -28.45 15.92 1.36
N SER A 107 -28.19 17.05 2.04
CA SER A 107 -28.17 18.37 1.40
C SER A 107 -27.03 18.46 0.38
N HIS A 108 -25.86 17.91 0.70
CA HIS A 108 -24.70 17.93 -0.16
C HIS A 108 -24.94 17.17 -1.47
N GLU A 109 -25.53 15.97 -1.41
CA GLU A 109 -25.84 15.21 -2.64
C GLU A 109 -26.84 15.96 -3.53
N ARG A 110 -27.82 16.67 -2.94
CA ARG A 110 -28.75 17.53 -3.70
C ARG A 110 -28.03 18.70 -4.37
N VAL A 111 -27.02 19.29 -3.72
CA VAL A 111 -26.18 20.31 -4.36
C VAL A 111 -25.43 19.70 -5.55
N LEU A 112 -24.83 18.52 -5.40
CA LEU A 112 -24.15 17.85 -6.51
C LEU A 112 -25.10 17.54 -7.68
N GLU A 113 -26.32 17.07 -7.41
CA GLU A 113 -27.36 16.86 -8.42
C GLU A 113 -27.77 18.17 -9.11
N THR A 114 -27.92 19.25 -8.34
CA THR A 114 -28.21 20.60 -8.86
C THR A 114 -27.12 21.04 -9.83
N VAL A 115 -25.85 20.94 -9.43
CA VAL A 115 -24.71 21.33 -10.27
C VAL A 115 -24.62 20.46 -11.52
N ARG A 116 -24.79 19.13 -11.42
CA ARG A 116 -24.80 18.23 -12.59
C ARG A 116 -25.87 18.61 -13.61
N SER A 117 -26.99 19.16 -13.14
CA SER A 117 -28.13 19.57 -13.96
C SER A 117 -28.01 20.98 -14.54
N LEU A 118 -26.98 21.76 -14.16
CA LEU A 118 -26.77 23.10 -14.70
C LEU A 118 -26.41 23.06 -16.20
N PRO A 119 -27.05 23.89 -17.04
CA PRO A 119 -26.56 24.21 -18.37
C PRO A 119 -25.14 24.80 -18.33
N GLU A 120 -24.31 24.51 -19.34
CA GLU A 120 -22.96 25.09 -19.43
C GLU A 120 -22.97 26.62 -19.57
N ASP A 121 -24.02 27.16 -20.17
CA ASP A 121 -24.28 28.58 -20.37
C ASP A 121 -25.24 29.17 -19.31
N ALA A 122 -25.45 28.47 -18.19
CA ALA A 122 -26.27 28.96 -17.09
C ALA A 122 -25.76 30.32 -16.57
N ASP A 123 -26.69 31.10 -16.01
CA ASP A 123 -26.37 32.40 -15.43
C ASP A 123 -25.25 32.29 -14.40
N LYS A 124 -24.33 33.26 -14.40
CA LYS A 124 -23.21 33.32 -13.44
C LYS A 124 -23.70 33.24 -12.00
N LEU A 125 -24.86 33.85 -11.70
CA LEU A 125 -25.47 33.85 -10.38
C LEU A 125 -25.83 32.44 -9.90
N ALA A 126 -26.25 31.53 -10.79
CA ALA A 126 -26.53 30.15 -10.42
C ALA A 126 -25.28 29.43 -9.89
N PHE A 127 -24.13 29.66 -10.53
CA PHE A 127 -22.85 29.14 -10.06
C PHE A 127 -22.39 29.83 -8.76
N GLU A 128 -22.56 31.15 -8.65
CA GLU A 128 -22.20 31.91 -7.44
C GLU A 128 -23.00 31.45 -6.22
N ILE A 129 -24.30 31.18 -6.36
CA ILE A 129 -25.14 30.63 -5.29
C ILE A 129 -24.57 29.29 -4.80
N VAL A 130 -24.18 28.39 -5.69
CA VAL A 130 -23.58 27.12 -5.29
C VAL A 130 -22.27 27.38 -4.54
N GLU A 131 -21.38 28.22 -5.08
CA GLU A 131 -20.09 28.53 -4.46
C GLU A 131 -20.25 29.15 -3.07
N TRP A 132 -21.15 30.13 -2.90
CA TRP A 132 -21.43 30.80 -1.63
C TRP A 132 -21.94 29.87 -0.53
N ASN A 133 -22.52 28.73 -0.89
CA ASN A 133 -23.08 27.77 0.08
C ASN A 133 -22.21 26.51 0.24
N THR A 134 -21.13 26.40 -0.52
CA THR A 134 -20.21 25.25 -0.49
C THR A 134 -18.76 25.71 -0.42
N THR A 135 -18.05 25.77 -1.55
CA THR A 135 -16.61 26.02 -1.63
C THR A 135 -16.18 27.37 -1.08
N GLY A 136 -17.06 28.36 -1.08
CA GLY A 136 -16.84 29.69 -0.51
C GLY A 136 -17.24 29.81 0.96
N HIS A 137 -17.87 28.79 1.55
CA HIS A 137 -18.41 28.83 2.92
C HIS A 137 -17.79 27.79 3.85
N TYR A 138 -17.52 26.58 3.37
CA TYR A 138 -16.79 25.57 4.17
C TYR A 138 -15.50 26.10 4.80
N PRO A 139 -14.69 26.96 4.11
CA PRO A 139 -13.48 27.51 4.71
C PRO A 139 -13.70 28.29 6.02
N ASP A 140 -14.85 28.94 6.18
CA ASP A 140 -15.17 29.75 7.37
C ASP A 140 -15.25 28.88 8.64
N HIS A 141 -15.57 27.59 8.48
CA HIS A 141 -15.76 26.65 9.59
C HIS A 141 -14.47 25.93 10.02
N TYR A 142 -13.33 26.16 9.37
CA TYR A 142 -12.05 25.72 9.93
C TYR A 142 -11.71 26.45 11.23
N GLY A 143 -12.21 27.68 11.42
CA GLY A 143 -12.12 28.38 12.70
C GLY A 143 -12.88 27.65 13.82
N ASP A 144 -14.05 27.08 13.53
CA ASP A 144 -14.80 26.27 14.50
C ASP A 144 -14.10 24.96 14.84
N ILE A 145 -13.52 24.29 13.84
CA ILE A 145 -12.69 23.10 14.08
C ILE A 145 -11.50 23.47 14.96
N GLY A 146 -10.81 24.57 14.63
CA GLY A 146 -9.67 25.06 15.40
C GLY A 146 -10.06 25.38 16.85
N ALA A 147 -11.17 26.08 17.06
CA ALA A 147 -11.74 26.36 18.38
C ALA A 147 -12.15 25.09 19.16
N ALA A 148 -12.44 24.00 18.45
CA ALA A 148 -12.72 22.70 19.02
C ALA A 148 -11.46 21.86 19.30
N MET A 149 -10.27 22.26 18.86
CA MET A 149 -9.02 21.61 19.28
C MET A 149 -8.60 22.18 20.64
N ARG A 150 -8.29 21.32 21.63
CA ARG A 150 -7.86 21.73 22.97
C ARG A 150 -6.41 21.39 23.26
N SER A 151 -5.84 20.44 22.53
CA SER A 151 -4.54 19.86 22.82
C SER A 151 -3.83 19.42 21.55
N SER A 152 -2.56 19.08 21.69
CA SER A 152 -1.76 18.48 20.62
C SER A 152 -2.31 17.13 20.20
N ASP A 153 -2.96 16.40 21.10
CA ASP A 153 -3.63 15.12 20.78
C ASP A 153 -4.82 15.31 19.83
N ASP A 154 -5.61 16.38 19.99
CA ASP A 154 -6.71 16.68 19.07
C ASP A 154 -6.17 16.99 17.67
N LEU A 155 -5.14 17.84 17.58
CA LEU A 155 -4.51 18.19 16.30
C LEU A 155 -3.83 16.97 15.66
N PHE A 156 -3.14 16.16 16.46
CA PHE A 156 -2.57 14.88 16.04
C PHE A 156 -3.66 13.96 15.45
N GLY A 157 -4.79 13.83 16.14
CA GLY A 157 -5.91 12.99 15.69
C GLY A 157 -6.46 13.40 14.33
N VAL A 158 -6.60 14.70 14.10
CA VAL A 158 -7.08 15.27 12.83
C VAL A 158 -6.10 15.02 11.68
N VAL A 159 -4.80 15.26 11.92
CA VAL A 159 -3.73 14.99 10.95
C VAL A 159 -3.67 13.50 10.62
N GLN A 160 -3.62 12.65 11.64
CA GLN A 160 -3.44 11.20 11.48
C GLN A 160 -4.64 10.54 10.80
N THR A 161 -5.86 10.96 11.13
CA THR A 161 -7.09 10.42 10.52
C THR A 161 -7.11 10.69 9.01
N SER A 162 -6.79 11.92 8.62
CA SER A 162 -6.77 12.34 7.21
C SER A 162 -5.61 11.69 6.44
N TRP A 163 -4.44 11.58 7.09
CA TRP A 163 -3.26 10.92 6.54
C TRP A 163 -3.53 9.47 6.12
N LEU A 164 -4.23 8.71 6.97
CA LEU A 164 -4.47 7.28 6.72
C LEU A 164 -5.18 7.05 5.38
N ALA A 165 -6.16 7.88 5.02
CA ALA A 165 -6.85 7.76 3.74
C ALA A 165 -5.92 8.09 2.56
N PHE A 166 -5.19 9.21 2.65
CA PHE A 166 -4.26 9.68 1.63
C PHE A 166 -3.12 8.68 1.38
N ARG A 167 -2.42 8.27 2.43
CA ARG A 167 -1.28 7.35 2.36
C ARG A 167 -1.66 5.97 1.83
N LEU A 168 -2.88 5.51 2.12
CA LEU A 168 -3.36 4.22 1.63
C LEU A 168 -3.88 4.27 0.20
N ALA A 169 -4.36 5.42 -0.26
CA ALA A 169 -4.61 5.62 -1.68
C ALA A 169 -3.30 5.54 -2.48
N ILE A 170 -2.22 6.18 -2.00
CA ILE A 170 -0.86 6.05 -2.57
C ILE A 170 -0.40 4.59 -2.57
N ALA A 171 -0.59 3.86 -1.46
CA ALA A 171 -0.27 2.43 -1.41
C ALA A 171 -1.07 1.62 -2.44
N ALA A 172 -2.34 1.97 -2.67
CA ALA A 172 -3.21 1.26 -3.59
C ALA A 172 -2.84 1.47 -5.07
N ILE A 173 -2.30 2.63 -5.43
CA ILE A 173 -1.71 2.88 -6.76
C ILE A 173 -0.57 1.89 -7.04
N GLY A 174 0.20 1.53 -6.01
CA GLY A 174 1.36 0.63 -6.08
C GLY A 174 2.59 1.33 -6.67
N LEU A 175 3.80 0.91 -6.26
CA LEU A 175 5.05 1.59 -6.63
C LEU A 175 5.21 1.82 -8.15
N PRO A 176 4.94 0.85 -9.04
CA PRO A 176 5.07 1.11 -10.48
C PRO A 176 4.08 2.14 -11.01
N GLY A 177 2.88 2.21 -10.42
CA GLY A 177 1.86 3.19 -10.80
C GLY A 177 2.23 4.63 -10.43
N LEU A 178 3.19 4.83 -9.53
CA LEU A 178 3.62 6.18 -9.15
C LEU A 178 4.33 6.93 -10.28
N ALA A 179 4.82 6.23 -11.30
CA ALA A 179 5.41 6.85 -12.49
C ALA A 179 4.36 7.41 -13.47
N GLU A 180 3.09 7.04 -13.32
CA GLU A 180 2.02 7.52 -14.18
C GLU A 180 1.69 8.98 -13.91
N LYS A 181 1.16 9.66 -14.94
CA LYS A 181 0.78 11.06 -14.85
C LYS A 181 -0.59 11.27 -14.19
N THR A 182 -0.67 12.29 -13.37
CA THR A 182 -1.92 12.83 -12.84
C THR A 182 -2.58 13.76 -13.88
N SER A 183 -3.78 14.25 -13.55
CA SER A 183 -4.51 15.21 -14.39
C SER A 183 -3.83 16.57 -14.52
N THR A 184 -2.90 16.91 -13.63
CA THR A 184 -2.14 18.18 -13.66
C THR A 184 -0.83 18.08 -14.45
N GLY A 185 -0.51 16.88 -14.96
CA GLY A 185 0.69 16.61 -15.75
C GLY A 185 1.93 16.22 -14.94
N TRP A 186 1.85 16.31 -13.61
CA TRP A 186 2.81 15.72 -12.67
C TRP A 186 2.72 14.19 -12.70
N THR A 187 3.75 13.49 -12.24
CA THR A 187 3.61 12.07 -11.88
C THR A 187 3.00 11.93 -10.49
N TYR A 188 2.43 10.77 -10.18
CA TYR A 188 2.02 10.47 -8.80
C TYR A 188 3.20 10.50 -7.82
N MET A 189 4.41 10.16 -8.29
CA MET A 189 5.65 10.29 -7.53
C MET A 189 5.98 11.75 -7.21
N ASP A 190 5.74 12.67 -8.14
CA ASP A 190 5.90 14.12 -7.92
C ASP A 190 4.95 14.63 -6.84
N LEU A 191 3.68 14.20 -6.87
CA LEU A 191 2.68 14.55 -5.87
C LEU A 191 3.07 14.03 -4.47
N VAL A 192 3.57 12.79 -4.37
CA VAL A 192 4.07 12.21 -3.11
C VAL A 192 5.25 13.02 -2.57
N ALA A 193 6.22 13.36 -3.41
CA ALA A 193 7.37 14.17 -3.02
C ALA A 193 6.97 15.59 -2.60
N HIS A 194 6.00 16.19 -3.29
CA HIS A 194 5.41 17.48 -2.96
C HIS A 194 4.78 17.48 -1.57
N ALA A 195 3.94 16.49 -1.26
CA ALA A 195 3.35 16.35 0.07
C ALA A 195 4.44 16.20 1.16
N ALA A 196 5.44 15.33 0.92
CA ALA A 196 6.55 15.11 1.85
C ALA A 196 7.33 16.40 2.15
N ALA A 197 7.61 17.20 1.12
CA ALA A 197 8.38 18.43 1.26
C ALA A 197 7.64 19.50 2.08
N TRP A 198 6.31 19.60 1.93
CA TRP A 198 5.49 20.53 2.70
C TRP A 198 5.34 20.11 4.16
N GLU A 199 5.20 18.81 4.43
CA GLU A 199 5.17 18.27 5.79
C GLU A 199 6.50 18.48 6.51
N ASP A 200 7.63 18.16 5.86
CA ASP A 200 8.96 18.32 6.43
C ASP A 200 9.30 19.80 6.73
N ARG A 201 8.95 20.69 5.80
CA ARG A 201 9.07 22.13 6.02
C ARG A 201 8.22 22.57 7.20
N THR A 202 7.00 22.08 7.31
CA THR A 202 6.09 22.43 8.40
C THR A 202 6.60 21.92 9.74
N ALA A 203 7.14 20.70 9.82
CA ALA A 203 7.81 20.19 11.01
C ALA A 203 8.96 21.12 11.45
N THR A 204 9.78 21.59 10.51
CA THR A 204 10.86 22.56 10.81
C THR A 204 10.29 23.87 11.35
N ARG A 205 9.21 24.40 10.76
CA ARG A 205 8.58 25.64 11.21
C ARG A 205 7.97 25.51 12.60
N LEU A 206 7.32 24.37 12.89
CA LEU A 206 6.78 24.08 14.22
C LEU A 206 7.89 23.98 15.26
N ARG A 207 9.01 23.33 14.94
CA ARG A 207 10.18 23.26 15.84
C ARG A 207 10.68 24.66 16.19
N THR A 208 10.93 25.52 15.20
CA THR A 208 11.40 26.88 15.44
C THR A 208 10.40 27.68 16.27
N PHE A 209 9.10 27.56 15.96
CA PHE A 209 8.05 28.21 16.73
C PHE A 209 8.03 27.72 18.19
N ARG A 210 8.09 26.41 18.42
CA ARG A 210 8.11 25.82 19.76
C ARG A 210 9.31 26.28 20.59
N GLU A 211 10.48 26.43 19.96
CA GLU A 211 11.73 26.78 20.64
C GLU A 211 11.91 28.28 20.90
N SER A 212 11.36 29.14 20.03
CA SER A 212 11.63 30.58 20.05
C SER A 212 10.40 31.48 20.13
N GLY A 213 9.20 30.94 19.91
CA GLY A 213 7.96 31.70 19.73
C GLY A 213 7.88 32.44 18.38
N ALA A 214 8.95 32.44 17.58
CA ALA A 214 8.96 33.10 16.28
C ALA A 214 8.18 32.30 15.24
N LYS A 215 7.41 32.99 14.39
CA LYS A 215 6.72 32.41 13.23
C LYS A 215 7.64 32.47 12.01
N PRO A 216 8.29 31.37 11.59
CA PRO A 216 9.16 31.43 10.42
C PRO A 216 8.32 31.69 9.16
N PRO A 217 8.86 32.49 8.21
CA PRO A 217 8.16 32.80 6.99
C PRO A 217 7.85 31.55 6.17
N ALA A 218 6.88 31.68 5.26
CA ALA A 218 6.64 30.66 4.23
C ALA A 218 7.81 30.59 3.23
N VAL A 219 7.65 29.90 2.12
CA VAL A 219 8.57 30.06 0.97
C VAL A 219 8.27 31.40 0.29
N ASP A 220 9.29 32.02 -0.30
CA ASP A 220 9.13 33.28 -1.03
C ASP A 220 8.31 33.06 -2.32
N ASP A 221 8.59 31.97 -3.03
CA ASP A 221 7.87 31.53 -4.21
C ASP A 221 7.47 30.05 -4.07
N THR A 222 6.16 29.78 -4.10
CA THR A 222 5.60 28.43 -3.99
C THR A 222 5.80 27.62 -5.28
N ASP A 223 5.76 28.27 -6.44
CA ASP A 223 5.91 27.59 -7.73
C ASP A 223 7.37 27.19 -7.94
N GLU A 224 8.32 28.06 -7.58
CA GLU A 224 9.74 27.72 -7.60
C GLU A 224 10.06 26.56 -6.64
N PHE A 225 9.51 26.59 -5.43
CA PHE A 225 9.67 25.50 -4.45
C PHE A 225 9.13 24.17 -4.98
N ASN A 226 7.91 24.16 -5.50
CA ASN A 226 7.28 22.95 -6.04
C ASN A 226 8.04 22.43 -7.26
N ALA A 227 8.46 23.30 -8.18
CA ALA A 227 9.26 22.92 -9.35
C ALA A 227 10.59 22.28 -8.94
N ALA A 228 11.25 22.80 -7.90
CA ALA A 228 12.47 22.20 -7.37
C ALA A 228 12.21 20.83 -6.72
N VAL A 229 11.06 20.62 -6.06
CA VAL A 229 10.67 19.31 -5.54
C VAL A 229 10.49 18.30 -6.67
N VAL A 230 9.74 18.68 -7.71
CA VAL A 230 9.49 17.85 -8.90
C VAL A 230 10.79 17.51 -9.63
N GLU A 231 11.71 18.47 -9.78
CA GLU A 231 13.00 18.19 -10.42
C GLU A 231 13.79 17.10 -9.69
N ARG A 232 13.72 17.06 -8.35
CA ARG A 232 14.43 16.09 -7.52
C ARG A 232 13.89 14.68 -7.62
N THR A 233 12.68 14.45 -8.14
CA THR A 233 12.12 13.09 -8.28
C THR A 233 12.70 12.34 -9.48
N ARG A 234 13.32 13.05 -10.43
CA ARG A 234 13.80 12.46 -11.68
C ARG A 234 14.82 11.36 -11.44
N GLY A 235 14.50 10.16 -11.91
CA GLY A 235 15.37 8.98 -11.81
C GLY A 235 15.47 8.38 -10.40
N ARG A 236 14.68 8.86 -9.43
CA ARG A 236 14.59 8.25 -8.10
C ARG A 236 13.74 6.98 -8.12
N ASP A 237 14.00 6.09 -7.16
CA ASP A 237 13.13 4.96 -6.90
C ASP A 237 11.86 5.44 -6.17
N ALA A 238 10.70 4.96 -6.61
CA ALA A 238 9.42 5.35 -6.03
C ALA A 238 9.30 4.96 -4.55
N ARG A 239 9.97 3.89 -4.12
CA ARG A 239 10.02 3.49 -2.71
C ARG A 239 10.72 4.55 -1.86
N ASP A 240 11.84 5.09 -2.31
CA ASP A 240 12.59 6.11 -1.57
C ASP A 240 11.74 7.37 -1.36
N VAL A 241 10.92 7.74 -2.35
CA VAL A 241 10.04 8.91 -2.28
C VAL A 241 8.86 8.66 -1.31
N VAL A 242 8.33 7.44 -1.28
CA VAL A 242 7.28 7.04 -0.31
C VAL A 242 7.84 6.95 1.11
N ASP A 243 9.05 6.42 1.29
CA ASP A 243 9.73 6.36 2.59
C ASP A 243 10.05 7.78 3.10
N GLU A 244 10.41 8.71 2.21
CA GLU A 244 10.58 10.13 2.53
C GLU A 244 9.28 10.78 3.02
N LEU A 245 8.16 10.47 2.36
CA LEU A 245 6.82 10.90 2.77
C LEU A 245 6.48 10.38 4.18
N ASP A 246 6.67 9.08 4.42
CA ASP A 246 6.41 8.48 5.75
C ASP A 246 7.30 9.08 6.84
N ALA A 247 8.56 9.38 6.52
CA ALA A 247 9.49 10.01 7.44
C ALA A 247 9.15 11.48 7.73
N ALA A 248 8.73 12.25 6.73
CA ALA A 248 8.26 13.63 6.90
C ALA A 248 7.01 13.66 7.80
N HIS A 249 6.09 12.73 7.58
CA HIS A 249 4.89 12.57 8.39
C HIS A 249 5.21 12.25 9.85
N ALA A 250 6.11 11.31 10.10
CA ALA A 250 6.56 11.01 11.46
C ALA A 250 7.15 12.24 12.16
N ARG A 251 7.95 13.05 11.45
CA ARG A 251 8.57 14.26 12.00
C ARG A 251 7.55 15.34 12.36
N ILE A 252 6.55 15.60 11.51
CA ILE A 252 5.53 16.61 11.81
C ILE A 252 4.66 16.18 13.00
N LEU A 253 4.28 14.89 13.09
CA LEU A 253 3.55 14.38 14.25
C LEU A 253 4.37 14.50 15.55
N GLU A 254 5.67 14.22 15.49
CA GLU A 254 6.57 14.38 16.63
C GLU A 254 6.63 15.85 17.10
N GLU A 255 6.70 16.81 16.19
CA GLU A 255 6.69 18.23 16.57
C GLU A 255 5.31 18.69 17.08
N ILE A 256 4.20 18.20 16.51
CA ILE A 256 2.85 18.48 17.00
C ILE A 256 2.69 18.01 18.45
N GLN A 257 3.12 16.78 18.76
CA GLN A 257 3.00 16.22 20.12
C GLN A 257 3.80 17.00 21.18
N LYS A 258 4.84 17.74 20.78
CA LYS A 258 5.66 18.55 21.69
C LYS A 258 5.07 19.93 22.00
N LEU A 259 3.97 20.33 21.36
CA LEU A 259 3.33 21.64 21.59
C LEU A 259 2.47 21.64 22.85
N SER A 260 2.49 22.76 23.59
CA SER A 260 1.54 22.99 24.68
C SER A 260 0.18 23.47 24.14
N PRO A 261 -0.92 23.32 24.91
CA PRO A 261 -2.22 23.90 24.57
C PRO A 261 -2.15 25.40 24.25
N GLU A 262 -1.36 26.17 25.01
CA GLU A 262 -1.18 27.60 24.78
C GLU A 262 -0.46 27.89 23.46
N GLN A 263 0.52 27.06 23.09
CA GLN A 263 1.25 27.20 21.84
C GLN A 263 0.37 26.90 20.61
N ILE A 264 -0.57 25.98 20.73
CA ILE A 264 -1.52 25.63 19.66
C ILE A 264 -2.40 26.83 19.28
N HIS A 265 -2.84 27.59 20.28
CA HIS A 265 -3.71 28.75 20.09
C HIS A 265 -2.99 30.10 20.03
N ALA A 266 -1.66 30.10 20.15
CA ALA A 266 -0.89 31.32 20.10
C ALA A 266 -0.88 31.93 18.69
N ASN A 267 -0.80 33.27 18.63
CA ASN A 267 -0.70 34.04 17.40
C ASN A 267 -1.86 33.81 16.41
N ASP A 268 -3.10 33.89 16.91
CA ASP A 268 -4.31 33.71 16.12
C ASP A 268 -4.36 32.32 15.44
N ASP A 269 -4.19 31.27 16.26
CA ASP A 269 -4.23 29.86 15.83
C ASP A 269 -3.24 29.51 14.70
N TRP A 270 -2.09 30.18 14.65
CA TRP A 270 -1.10 30.01 13.57
C TRP A 270 -0.66 28.56 13.38
N VAL A 271 -0.49 27.81 14.48
CA VAL A 271 -0.13 26.38 14.45
C VAL A 271 -1.21 25.58 13.72
N ILE A 272 -2.49 25.78 14.07
CA ILE A 272 -3.60 25.06 13.46
C ILE A 272 -3.65 25.37 11.97
N ALA A 273 -3.56 26.66 11.60
CA ALA A 273 -3.59 27.10 10.21
C ALA A 273 -2.44 26.52 9.37
N VAL A 274 -1.20 26.57 9.87
CA VAL A 274 -0.05 26.05 9.12
C VAL A 274 -0.08 24.53 9.01
N VAL A 275 -0.51 23.82 10.04
CA VAL A 275 -0.66 22.36 9.98
C VAL A 275 -1.76 21.99 9.01
N ALA A 276 -2.93 22.65 9.06
CA ALA A 276 -4.04 22.41 8.14
C ALA A 276 -3.61 22.52 6.67
N GLY A 277 -3.00 23.65 6.32
CA GLY A 277 -2.59 23.95 4.94
C GLY A 277 -1.47 23.08 4.39
N ASN A 278 -0.81 22.26 5.23
CA ASN A 278 0.28 21.38 4.80
C ASN A 278 0.06 19.90 5.14
N THR A 279 -1.09 19.55 5.74
CA THR A 279 -1.46 18.16 6.07
C THR A 279 -2.91 17.88 5.69
N TYR A 280 -3.85 17.77 6.63
CA TYR A 280 -5.22 17.31 6.39
C TYR A 280 -6.01 18.16 5.39
N GLY A 281 -5.78 19.48 5.34
CA GLY A 281 -6.36 20.33 4.29
C GLY A 281 -5.72 20.02 2.93
N HIS A 282 -4.40 19.96 2.89
CA HIS A 282 -3.63 19.69 1.67
C HIS A 282 -3.86 18.29 1.07
N TYR A 283 -3.97 17.25 1.91
CA TYR A 283 -4.33 15.90 1.48
C TYR A 283 -5.70 15.89 0.80
N ALA A 284 -6.63 16.71 1.29
CA ALA A 284 -7.97 16.79 0.73
C ALA A 284 -7.99 17.52 -0.63
N GLU A 285 -7.12 18.51 -0.83
CA GLU A 285 -6.91 19.17 -2.14
C GLU A 285 -6.46 18.15 -3.20
N HIS A 286 -5.56 17.22 -2.83
CA HIS A 286 -5.06 16.18 -3.73
C HIS A 286 -5.89 14.89 -3.74
N PHE A 287 -7.00 14.82 -2.99
CA PHE A 287 -7.75 13.58 -2.81
C PHE A 287 -8.20 12.98 -4.15
N ASP A 288 -8.93 13.74 -4.97
CA ASP A 288 -9.45 13.22 -6.25
C ASP A 288 -8.32 12.86 -7.22
N GLU A 289 -7.24 13.66 -7.22
CA GLU A 289 -6.07 13.43 -8.06
C GLU A 289 -5.43 12.07 -7.75
N VAL A 290 -5.18 11.78 -6.47
CA VAL A 290 -4.64 10.51 -5.99
C VAL A 290 -5.65 9.36 -6.17
N PHE A 291 -6.91 9.57 -5.83
CA PHE A 291 -7.95 8.54 -5.93
C PHE A 291 -8.31 8.15 -7.37
N ALA A 292 -7.95 8.97 -8.36
CA ALA A 292 -8.14 8.64 -9.77
C ALA A 292 -7.40 7.35 -10.19
N ALA A 293 -6.26 7.04 -9.57
CA ALA A 293 -5.47 5.84 -9.88
C ALA A 293 -5.66 4.68 -8.88
N VAL A 294 -6.52 4.83 -7.88
CA VAL A 294 -6.88 3.74 -6.97
C VAL A 294 -7.71 2.71 -7.75
N PRO A 295 -7.41 1.39 -7.68
CA PRO A 295 -8.20 0.37 -8.35
C PRO A 295 -9.61 0.34 -7.78
N LYS A 296 -10.62 0.52 -8.65
CA LYS A 296 -12.04 0.54 -8.28
C LYS A 296 -12.75 -0.76 -8.64
N ARG A 297 -12.19 -1.53 -9.58
CA ARG A 297 -12.80 -2.77 -10.08
C ARG A 297 -12.00 -4.01 -9.71
N PRO A 298 -12.65 -5.20 -9.60
CA PRO A 298 -11.97 -6.44 -9.28
C PRO A 298 -10.80 -6.76 -10.23
N THR A 299 -10.98 -6.51 -11.53
CA THR A 299 -9.95 -6.73 -12.55
C THR A 299 -8.71 -5.85 -12.37
N GLU A 300 -8.90 -4.58 -12.01
CA GLU A 300 -7.83 -3.63 -11.72
C GLU A 300 -7.07 -4.04 -10.45
N LEU A 301 -7.81 -4.41 -9.40
CA LEU A 301 -7.24 -4.84 -8.12
C LEU A 301 -6.44 -6.14 -8.28
N LEU A 302 -6.95 -7.12 -9.03
CA LEU A 302 -6.25 -8.36 -9.36
C LEU A 302 -4.96 -8.10 -10.14
N ALA A 303 -4.96 -7.12 -11.05
CA ALA A 303 -3.76 -6.72 -11.78
C ALA A 303 -2.68 -6.19 -10.81
N LYS A 304 -3.06 -5.34 -9.85
CA LYS A 304 -2.17 -4.81 -8.82
C LYS A 304 -1.64 -5.89 -7.87
N MET A 305 -2.50 -6.80 -7.43
CA MET A 305 -2.09 -7.96 -6.64
C MET A 305 -1.05 -8.81 -7.37
N LYS A 306 -1.23 -9.04 -8.67
CA LYS A 306 -0.32 -9.83 -9.49
C LYS A 306 1.00 -9.11 -9.75
N GLU A 307 0.96 -7.81 -9.93
CA GLU A 307 2.14 -6.93 -10.07
C GLU A 307 3.03 -7.00 -8.82
N GLY A 308 2.45 -6.95 -7.62
CA GLY A 308 3.20 -7.06 -6.36
C GLY A 308 3.62 -8.49 -6.00
N TRP A 309 2.77 -9.49 -6.24
CA TRP A 309 3.05 -10.88 -5.88
C TRP A 309 4.25 -11.47 -6.63
N ARG A 310 4.34 -11.20 -7.93
CA ARG A 310 5.39 -11.78 -8.80
C ARG A 310 6.82 -11.52 -8.32
N PRO A 311 7.27 -10.28 -8.07
CA PRO A 311 8.62 -10.03 -7.57
C PRO A 311 8.83 -10.63 -6.18
N PHE A 312 7.87 -10.47 -5.26
CA PHE A 312 7.94 -11.02 -3.91
C PHE A 312 8.11 -12.55 -3.91
N ARG A 313 7.24 -13.27 -4.61
CA ARG A 313 7.29 -14.74 -4.69
C ARG A 313 8.56 -15.23 -5.38
N ARG A 314 9.05 -14.52 -6.40
CA ARG A 314 10.36 -14.83 -7.04
C ARG A 314 11.52 -14.67 -6.06
N ALA A 315 11.51 -13.64 -5.22
CA ALA A 315 12.53 -13.45 -4.20
C ALA A 315 12.52 -14.60 -3.17
N VAL A 316 11.32 -15.02 -2.72
CA VAL A 316 11.16 -16.21 -1.87
C VAL A 316 11.71 -17.47 -2.55
N SER A 317 11.43 -17.67 -3.84
CA SER A 317 12.00 -18.81 -4.58
C SER A 317 13.52 -18.78 -4.66
N ARG A 318 14.14 -17.60 -4.77
CA ARG A 318 15.60 -17.44 -4.85
C ARG A 318 16.29 -17.59 -3.51
N LEU A 319 15.60 -17.26 -2.42
CA LEU A 319 16.09 -17.42 -1.06
C LEU A 319 16.33 -18.91 -0.74
N GLY A 320 15.46 -19.80 -1.25
CA GLY A 320 15.55 -21.23 -1.02
C GLY A 320 14.95 -21.68 0.30
N LEU A 321 14.73 -22.98 0.45
CA LEU A 321 14.00 -23.56 1.58
C LEU A 321 14.86 -23.61 2.85
N SER A 322 16.16 -23.92 2.73
CA SER A 322 17.02 -24.05 3.93
C SER A 322 17.22 -22.71 4.62
N ALA A 323 17.29 -21.63 3.82
CA ALA A 323 17.40 -20.27 4.35
C ALA A 323 16.15 -19.84 5.12
N LEU A 324 14.99 -20.50 4.95
CA LEU A 324 13.77 -20.10 5.65
C LEU A 324 13.88 -20.26 7.19
N SER A 325 14.77 -21.13 7.65
CA SER A 325 15.05 -21.31 9.08
C SER A 325 16.07 -20.29 9.63
N GLU A 326 16.72 -19.49 8.77
CA GLU A 326 17.60 -18.39 9.15
C GLU A 326 16.81 -17.15 9.59
N LYS A 327 17.51 -16.19 10.21
CA LYS A 327 16.89 -14.94 10.68
C LYS A 327 16.91 -13.85 9.61
N THR A 328 15.81 -13.11 9.53
CA THR A 328 15.72 -11.85 8.81
C THR A 328 16.48 -10.75 9.57
N PRO A 329 16.78 -9.60 8.94
CA PRO A 329 17.35 -8.44 9.63
C PRO A 329 16.54 -7.92 10.82
N SER A 330 15.22 -8.18 10.85
CA SER A 330 14.33 -7.81 11.96
C SER A 330 14.33 -8.83 13.11
N GLY A 331 15.09 -9.93 12.99
CA GLY A 331 15.30 -10.93 14.03
C GLY A 331 14.29 -12.09 14.05
N TRP A 332 13.28 -12.06 13.19
CA TRP A 332 12.36 -13.16 12.94
C TRP A 332 13.03 -14.26 12.13
N THR A 333 12.52 -15.49 12.14
CA THR A 333 12.90 -16.44 11.07
C THR A 333 12.18 -16.06 9.78
N TYR A 334 12.77 -16.33 8.62
CA TYR A 334 12.08 -16.11 7.34
C TYR A 334 10.77 -16.89 7.26
N LYS A 335 10.72 -18.13 7.78
CA LYS A 335 9.47 -18.90 7.87
C LYS A 335 8.43 -18.24 8.78
N GLY A 336 8.87 -17.63 9.89
CA GLY A 336 7.99 -16.84 10.76
C GLY A 336 7.42 -15.62 10.06
N MET A 337 8.25 -14.88 9.33
CA MET A 337 7.81 -13.73 8.55
C MET A 337 6.85 -14.13 7.42
N LEU A 338 7.14 -15.19 6.66
CA LEU A 338 6.23 -15.68 5.61
C LEU A 338 4.93 -16.24 6.18
N GLY A 339 4.99 -16.93 7.33
CA GLY A 339 3.81 -17.38 8.08
C GLY A 339 2.94 -16.20 8.53
N HIS A 340 3.55 -15.12 9.01
CA HIS A 340 2.87 -13.86 9.32
C HIS A 340 2.16 -13.27 8.10
N VAL A 341 2.82 -13.15 6.96
CA VAL A 341 2.21 -12.66 5.72
C VAL A 341 1.03 -13.54 5.29
N ALA A 342 1.18 -14.86 5.35
CA ALA A 342 0.10 -15.80 5.04
C ALA A 342 -1.08 -15.65 6.00
N ASN A 343 -0.82 -15.55 7.31
CA ASN A 343 -1.84 -15.39 8.34
C ASN A 343 -2.71 -14.15 8.09
N TRP A 344 -2.10 -13.01 7.78
CA TRP A 344 -2.88 -11.79 7.53
C TRP A 344 -3.67 -11.84 6.22
N MET A 345 -3.16 -12.52 5.18
CA MET A 345 -3.96 -12.80 3.97
C MET A 345 -5.19 -13.67 4.28
N GLU A 346 -5.06 -14.66 5.16
CA GLU A 346 -6.17 -15.54 5.55
C GLU A 346 -7.29 -14.78 6.30
N HIS A 347 -6.95 -13.70 7.02
CA HIS A 347 -7.93 -12.87 7.74
C HIS A 347 -8.88 -12.10 6.81
N LEU A 348 -8.56 -11.95 5.53
CA LEU A 348 -9.44 -11.25 4.58
C LEU A 348 -10.80 -11.91 4.44
N GLY A 349 -10.88 -13.24 4.53
CA GLY A 349 -12.17 -13.93 4.43
C GLY A 349 -13.18 -13.44 5.47
N THR A 350 -12.70 -13.08 6.66
CA THR A 350 -13.54 -12.58 7.76
C THR A 350 -13.78 -11.07 7.66
N GLU A 351 -12.75 -10.29 7.34
CA GLU A 351 -12.84 -8.82 7.36
C GLU A 351 -13.50 -8.23 6.10
N LEU A 352 -13.30 -8.85 4.94
CA LEU A 352 -13.72 -8.29 3.65
C LEU A 352 -15.23 -7.99 3.58
N PRO A 353 -16.16 -8.86 4.05
CA PRO A 353 -17.59 -8.55 4.06
C PRO A 353 -17.93 -7.26 4.81
N HIS A 354 -17.30 -7.01 5.97
CA HIS A 354 -17.50 -5.79 6.73
C HIS A 354 -17.02 -4.56 5.96
N ARG A 355 -15.84 -4.67 5.32
CA ARG A 355 -15.27 -3.55 4.56
C ARG A 355 -16.08 -3.21 3.31
N LEU A 356 -16.70 -4.20 2.68
CA LEU A 356 -17.62 -3.98 1.55
C LEU A 356 -18.87 -3.18 1.96
N GLU A 357 -19.33 -3.35 3.21
CA GLU A 357 -20.42 -2.58 3.82
C GLU A 357 -19.96 -1.20 4.35
N GLY A 358 -18.70 -0.82 4.15
CA GLY A 358 -18.18 0.48 4.60
C GLY A 358 -17.89 0.57 6.09
N ARG A 359 -17.79 -0.57 6.80
CA ARG A 359 -17.49 -0.63 8.24
C ARG A 359 -16.29 -1.53 8.52
N ARG A 360 -15.68 -1.39 9.70
CA ARG A 360 -14.62 -2.32 10.16
C ARG A 360 -15.24 -3.49 10.91
N GLY A 361 -14.62 -4.67 10.77
CA GLY A 361 -14.95 -5.81 11.62
C GLY A 361 -14.27 -5.72 13.00
N PRO A 362 -14.43 -6.74 13.86
CA PRO A 362 -13.74 -6.83 15.12
C PRO A 362 -12.22 -6.82 14.90
N PHE A 363 -11.52 -5.91 15.58
CA PHE A 363 -10.07 -5.80 15.44
C PHE A 363 -9.39 -6.84 16.34
N PRO A 364 -8.61 -7.79 15.80
CA PRO A 364 -7.84 -8.72 16.63
C PRO A 364 -6.71 -7.98 17.35
N ASP A 365 -6.22 -8.55 18.44
CA ASP A 365 -4.97 -8.12 19.06
C ASP A 365 -3.81 -8.51 18.12
N VAL A 366 -3.34 -7.54 17.34
CA VAL A 366 -2.32 -7.73 16.30
C VAL A 366 -1.02 -8.28 16.89
N ASP A 367 -0.62 -7.83 18.08
CA ASP A 367 0.64 -8.25 18.70
C ASP A 367 0.53 -9.69 19.22
N ALA A 368 -0.59 -10.03 19.85
CA ALA A 368 -0.85 -11.41 20.27
C ALA A 368 -0.95 -12.37 19.07
N GLU A 369 -1.59 -11.93 17.98
CA GLU A 369 -1.71 -12.67 16.73
C GLU A 369 -0.33 -12.96 16.11
N ASN A 370 0.49 -11.91 16.00
CA ASN A 370 1.85 -12.00 15.49
C ASN A 370 2.73 -12.89 16.36
N ALA A 371 2.65 -12.77 17.68
CA ALA A 371 3.41 -13.60 18.61
C ALA A 371 3.00 -15.09 18.50
N ARG A 372 1.70 -15.38 18.37
CA ARG A 372 1.22 -16.74 18.14
C ARG A 372 1.76 -17.30 16.83
N GLU A 373 1.66 -16.56 15.73
CA GLU A 373 2.13 -17.05 14.44
C GLU A 373 3.65 -17.24 14.44
N ALA A 374 4.41 -16.33 15.06
CA ALA A 374 5.85 -16.47 15.25
C ALA A 374 6.20 -17.76 16.01
N GLU A 375 5.46 -18.09 17.08
CA GLU A 375 5.65 -19.33 17.84
C GLU A 375 5.30 -20.56 17.01
N ALA A 376 4.14 -20.57 16.35
CA ALA A 376 3.69 -21.68 15.52
C ALA A 376 4.65 -21.97 14.35
N SER A 377 5.26 -20.92 13.79
CA SER A 377 6.22 -21.07 12.69
C SER A 377 7.48 -21.87 13.06
N LYS A 378 7.84 -21.97 14.35
CA LYS A 378 9.05 -22.70 14.79
C LYS A 378 9.01 -24.17 14.45
N SER A 379 7.85 -24.82 14.59
CA SER A 379 7.66 -26.24 14.28
C SER A 379 7.23 -26.50 12.84
N ARG A 380 6.81 -25.47 12.10
CA ARG A 380 6.44 -25.58 10.69
C ARG A 380 7.67 -25.80 9.81
N SER A 381 7.53 -26.70 8.83
CA SER A 381 8.56 -26.92 7.81
C SER A 381 8.63 -25.76 6.81
N ALA A 382 9.78 -25.60 6.16
CA ALA A 382 9.94 -24.65 5.05
C ALA A 382 8.90 -24.85 3.93
N HIS A 383 8.67 -26.11 3.53
CA HIS A 383 7.70 -26.48 2.48
C HIS A 383 6.28 -26.08 2.84
N GLU A 384 5.79 -26.47 4.02
CA GLU A 384 4.44 -26.14 4.48
C GLU A 384 4.24 -24.63 4.58
N THR A 385 5.29 -23.88 4.97
CA THR A 385 5.23 -22.42 5.05
C THR A 385 5.00 -21.79 3.67
N VAL A 386 5.76 -22.22 2.65
CA VAL A 386 5.62 -21.70 1.29
C VAL A 386 4.29 -22.13 0.66
N GLU A 387 3.86 -23.38 0.88
CA GLU A 387 2.56 -23.87 0.41
C GLU A 387 1.40 -23.08 1.02
N ARG A 388 1.44 -22.83 2.34
CA ARG A 388 0.43 -22.02 3.02
C ARG A 388 0.40 -20.60 2.46
N LEU A 389 1.55 -19.98 2.22
CA LEU A 389 1.65 -18.65 1.64
C LEU A 389 1.02 -18.58 0.24
N ASP A 390 1.33 -19.54 -0.63
CA ASP A 390 0.78 -19.63 -1.99
C ASP A 390 -0.75 -19.84 -1.95
N LYS A 391 -1.22 -20.72 -1.06
CA LYS A 391 -2.66 -20.97 -0.85
C LYS A 391 -3.39 -19.75 -0.30
N ALA A 392 -2.80 -19.06 0.67
CA ALA A 392 -3.37 -17.85 1.24
C ALA A 392 -3.51 -16.75 0.17
N TYR A 393 -2.50 -16.55 -0.67
CA TYR A 393 -2.59 -15.62 -1.80
C TYR A 393 -3.68 -16.03 -2.80
N GLN A 394 -3.76 -17.32 -3.16
CA GLN A 394 -4.80 -17.81 -4.07
C GLN A 394 -6.20 -17.60 -3.50
N ASN A 395 -6.40 -17.82 -2.19
CA ASN A 395 -7.67 -17.53 -1.54
C ASN A 395 -8.07 -16.05 -1.68
N VAL A 396 -7.12 -15.11 -1.55
CA VAL A 396 -7.41 -13.68 -1.77
C VAL A 396 -7.75 -13.41 -3.24
N VAL A 397 -7.06 -14.04 -4.18
CA VAL A 397 -7.39 -13.95 -5.62
C VAL A 397 -8.83 -14.42 -5.86
N ASP A 398 -9.24 -15.54 -5.27
CA ASP A 398 -10.58 -16.08 -5.41
C ASP A 398 -11.63 -15.16 -4.78
N LEU A 399 -11.35 -14.60 -3.60
CA LEU A 399 -12.22 -13.61 -2.93
C LEU A 399 -12.44 -12.37 -3.80
N VAL A 400 -11.38 -11.80 -4.37
CA VAL A 400 -11.50 -10.62 -5.24
C VAL A 400 -12.20 -10.96 -6.55
N THR A 401 -11.92 -12.13 -7.13
CA THR A 401 -12.57 -12.61 -8.36
C THR A 401 -14.08 -12.79 -8.17
N ALA A 402 -14.53 -13.17 -6.97
CA ALA A 402 -15.94 -13.35 -6.66
C ALA A 402 -16.72 -12.02 -6.45
N LEU A 403 -16.03 -10.87 -6.40
CA LEU A 403 -16.68 -9.57 -6.27
C LEU A 403 -17.44 -9.19 -7.55
N PRO A 404 -18.59 -8.51 -7.46
CA PRO A 404 -19.34 -8.08 -8.63
C PRO A 404 -18.54 -7.08 -9.48
N ALA A 405 -18.40 -7.37 -10.77
CA ALA A 405 -17.61 -6.56 -11.70
C ALA A 405 -18.33 -5.26 -12.15
N ASP A 406 -19.65 -5.21 -12.02
CA ASP A 406 -20.52 -4.13 -12.50
C ASP A 406 -20.57 -2.91 -11.56
N ARG A 407 -20.03 -3.00 -10.35
CA ARG A 407 -19.93 -1.89 -9.39
C ARG A 407 -18.52 -1.66 -8.85
N ASP A 408 -18.29 -0.46 -8.33
CA ASP A 408 -17.04 -0.11 -7.65
C ASP A 408 -16.93 -0.86 -6.32
N ILE A 409 -15.70 -1.25 -5.97
CA ILE A 409 -15.35 -1.83 -4.68
C ILE A 409 -15.28 -0.70 -3.65
N ASN A 410 -15.88 -0.90 -2.48
CA ASN A 410 -15.73 0.04 -1.36
C ASN A 410 -14.25 0.25 -1.03
N PHE A 411 -13.81 1.50 -0.88
CA PHE A 411 -12.40 1.81 -0.64
C PHE A 411 -11.83 1.14 0.63
N LEU A 412 -12.63 0.91 1.68
CA LEU A 412 -12.17 0.15 2.85
C LEU A 412 -11.81 -1.31 2.52
N ALA A 413 -12.49 -1.90 1.53
CA ALA A 413 -12.21 -3.24 1.05
C ALA A 413 -10.97 -3.25 0.15
N VAL A 414 -10.84 -2.26 -0.76
CA VAL A 414 -9.61 -2.05 -1.56
C VAL A 414 -8.41 -1.94 -0.62
N ARG A 415 -8.45 -1.00 0.32
CA ARG A 415 -7.42 -0.78 1.34
C ARG A 415 -7.01 -2.06 2.07
N LEU A 416 -7.98 -2.88 2.49
CA LEU A 416 -7.71 -4.14 3.17
C LEU A 416 -6.90 -5.09 2.26
N VAL A 417 -7.37 -5.29 1.02
CA VAL A 417 -6.66 -6.13 0.04
C VAL A 417 -5.26 -5.61 -0.22
N VAL A 418 -5.09 -4.30 -0.42
CA VAL A 418 -3.77 -3.69 -0.60
C VAL A 418 -2.87 -3.95 0.60
N GLY A 419 -3.39 -3.66 1.80
CA GLY A 419 -2.67 -3.73 3.07
C GLY A 419 -2.11 -5.11 3.38
N GLU A 420 -2.83 -6.16 3.00
CA GLU A 420 -2.44 -7.54 3.27
C GLU A 420 -1.83 -8.27 2.06
N THR A 421 -1.78 -7.64 0.88
CA THR A 421 -1.16 -8.23 -0.32
C THR A 421 0.03 -7.38 -0.78
N TYR A 422 -0.07 -6.69 -1.92
CA TYR A 422 1.07 -6.02 -2.54
C TYR A 422 1.64 -4.87 -1.70
N GLY A 423 0.83 -4.22 -0.86
CA GLY A 423 1.34 -3.28 0.15
C GLY A 423 2.14 -3.97 1.25
N HIS A 424 1.72 -5.16 1.68
CA HIS A 424 2.42 -5.98 2.66
C HIS A 424 3.75 -6.54 2.09
N PHE A 425 3.70 -7.08 0.87
CA PHE A 425 4.85 -7.70 0.22
C PHE A 425 6.03 -6.74 0.12
N VAL A 426 5.77 -5.48 -0.25
CA VAL A 426 6.80 -4.44 -0.35
C VAL A 426 7.55 -4.22 0.98
N LYS A 427 6.86 -4.28 2.12
CA LYS A 427 7.46 -4.13 3.45
C LYS A 427 8.52 -5.20 3.71
N HIS A 428 8.24 -6.45 3.35
CA HIS A 428 9.13 -7.58 3.59
C HIS A 428 10.08 -7.91 2.43
N SER A 429 9.92 -7.30 1.24
CA SER A 429 10.81 -7.54 0.10
C SER A 429 12.28 -7.26 0.44
N ALA A 430 12.57 -6.19 1.18
CA ALA A 430 13.95 -5.86 1.57
C ALA A 430 14.54 -6.89 2.54
N GLU A 431 13.71 -7.46 3.43
CA GLU A 431 14.14 -8.53 4.34
C GLU A 431 14.50 -9.80 3.56
N ILE A 432 13.64 -10.21 2.61
CA ILE A 432 13.90 -11.40 1.77
C ILE A 432 15.16 -11.20 0.92
N GLU A 433 15.26 -10.07 0.24
CA GLU A 433 16.39 -9.77 -0.65
C GLU A 433 17.72 -9.68 0.11
N ALA A 434 17.71 -9.42 1.43
CA ALA A 434 18.93 -9.44 2.24
C ALA A 434 19.50 -10.85 2.44
N GLY A 435 18.68 -11.91 2.32
CA GLY A 435 19.10 -13.30 2.41
C GLY A 435 19.44 -13.96 1.08
N VAL A 436 19.10 -13.33 -0.05
CA VAL A 436 19.35 -13.88 -1.39
C VAL A 436 20.82 -13.67 -1.76
N PRO A 437 21.58 -14.73 -2.14
CA PRO A 437 22.94 -14.60 -2.66
C PRO A 437 22.98 -13.68 -3.88
N ARG A 438 23.90 -12.71 -3.92
CA ARG A 438 24.04 -11.73 -5.03
C ARG A 438 25.36 -11.83 -5.77
N THR A 439 26.39 -12.39 -5.12
CA THR A 439 27.70 -12.58 -5.73
C THR A 439 27.95 -14.04 -6.07
N VAL A 440 28.88 -14.28 -7.00
CA VAL A 440 29.34 -15.63 -7.36
C VAL A 440 29.90 -16.35 -6.14
N ALA A 441 30.59 -15.63 -5.26
CA ALA A 441 31.14 -16.19 -4.02
C ALA A 441 30.03 -16.69 -3.07
N GLU A 442 28.98 -15.91 -2.87
CA GLU A 442 27.84 -16.29 -2.02
C GLU A 442 27.05 -17.46 -2.62
N VAL A 443 26.83 -17.46 -3.94
CA VAL A 443 26.19 -18.57 -4.66
C VAL A 443 27.00 -19.85 -4.51
N LEU A 444 28.32 -19.80 -4.68
CA LEU A 444 29.19 -20.97 -4.50
C LEU A 444 29.25 -21.45 -3.05
N ALA A 445 29.23 -20.53 -2.08
CA ALA A 445 29.15 -20.90 -0.66
C ALA A 445 27.85 -21.66 -0.37
N ARG A 446 26.71 -21.11 -0.79
CA ARG A 446 25.39 -21.76 -0.64
C ARG A 446 25.34 -23.12 -1.35
N PHE A 447 25.89 -23.18 -2.56
CA PHE A 447 26.04 -24.42 -3.32
C PHE A 447 26.86 -25.47 -2.55
N ASP A 448 28.03 -25.12 -2.04
CA ASP A 448 28.89 -26.08 -1.33
C ASP A 448 28.26 -26.54 0.00
N ASP A 449 27.61 -25.63 0.73
CA ASP A 449 26.98 -25.93 2.01
C ASP A 449 25.78 -26.86 1.88
N LEU A 450 24.99 -26.72 0.81
CA LEU A 450 23.83 -27.58 0.54
C LEU A 450 24.19 -28.89 -0.18
N TRP A 451 25.32 -28.91 -0.91
CA TRP A 451 25.83 -30.13 -1.51
C TRP A 451 26.21 -31.18 -0.47
N ARG A 452 26.86 -30.75 0.62
CA ARG A 452 27.36 -31.65 1.69
C ARG A 452 26.26 -32.54 2.28
N PRO A 453 25.14 -32.02 2.82
CA PRO A 453 24.08 -32.86 3.37
C PRO A 453 23.37 -33.68 2.29
N PHE A 454 23.11 -33.10 1.11
CA PHE A 454 22.51 -33.82 -0.03
C PHE A 454 23.31 -35.07 -0.39
N ARG A 455 24.62 -34.90 -0.61
CA ARG A 455 25.51 -35.98 -0.99
C ARG A 455 25.74 -36.99 0.14
N ALA A 456 25.78 -36.52 1.39
CA ALA A 456 25.91 -37.37 2.58
C ALA A 456 24.69 -38.31 2.72
N ALA A 457 23.47 -37.80 2.56
CA ALA A 457 22.26 -38.62 2.64
C ALA A 457 22.23 -39.71 1.56
N ILE A 458 22.64 -39.39 0.33
CA ILE A 458 22.79 -40.38 -0.75
C ILE A 458 23.85 -41.44 -0.40
N ARG A 459 24.97 -41.02 0.18
CA ARG A 459 26.06 -41.92 0.58
C ARG A 459 25.63 -42.88 1.69
N GLU A 460 24.92 -42.40 2.70
CA GLU A 460 24.49 -43.18 3.86
C GLU A 460 23.52 -44.30 3.51
N ARG A 461 22.74 -44.15 2.44
CA ARG A 461 21.87 -45.22 1.91
C ARG A 461 22.64 -46.42 1.37
N GLY A 462 23.89 -46.21 0.95
CA GLY A 462 24.73 -47.24 0.35
C GLY A 462 24.13 -47.80 -0.94
N ARG A 463 24.78 -48.84 -1.49
CA ARG A 463 24.41 -49.45 -2.77
C ARG A 463 22.97 -50.00 -2.77
N ALA A 464 22.59 -50.69 -1.69
CA ALA A 464 21.27 -51.32 -1.59
C ALA A 464 20.14 -50.28 -1.50
N GLY A 465 20.36 -49.20 -0.74
CA GLY A 465 19.35 -48.16 -0.56
C GLY A 465 19.05 -47.36 -1.82
N LEU A 466 19.93 -47.36 -2.83
CA LEU A 466 19.65 -46.70 -4.12
C LEU A 466 18.48 -47.34 -4.90
N ALA A 467 18.16 -48.60 -4.61
CA ALA A 467 17.03 -49.31 -5.23
C ALA A 467 15.70 -49.06 -4.51
N GLU A 468 15.73 -48.50 -3.29
CA GLU A 468 14.53 -48.16 -2.51
C GLU A 468 13.79 -46.97 -3.13
N THR A 469 12.51 -46.86 -2.80
CA THR A 469 11.62 -45.81 -3.28
C THR A 469 11.64 -44.60 -2.34
N THR A 470 11.65 -43.40 -2.91
CA THR A 470 11.41 -42.12 -2.23
C THR A 470 9.92 -41.95 -1.92
N SER A 471 9.55 -40.94 -1.14
CA SER A 471 8.15 -40.61 -0.86
C SER A 471 7.37 -40.13 -2.10
N SER A 472 8.04 -39.67 -3.16
CA SER A 472 7.42 -39.29 -4.43
C SER A 472 7.21 -40.46 -5.41
N GLY A 473 7.69 -41.66 -5.07
CA GLY A 473 7.53 -42.87 -5.89
C GLY A 473 8.71 -43.15 -6.85
N TRP A 474 9.72 -42.29 -6.90
CA TRP A 474 10.97 -42.57 -7.62
C TRP A 474 11.86 -43.53 -6.84
N ARG A 475 12.80 -44.24 -7.48
CA ARG A 475 13.89 -44.85 -6.72
C ARG A 475 14.96 -43.81 -6.43
N TYR A 476 15.73 -43.96 -5.35
CA TYR A 476 16.82 -43.03 -5.06
C TYR A 476 17.85 -42.93 -6.19
N ARG A 477 18.08 -44.02 -6.94
CA ARG A 477 18.91 -43.97 -8.16
C ARG A 477 18.33 -43.07 -9.26
N ASP A 478 17.00 -43.01 -9.37
CA ASP A 478 16.31 -42.19 -10.38
C ASP A 478 16.46 -40.70 -10.00
N LEU A 479 16.36 -40.38 -8.70
CA LEU A 479 16.66 -39.06 -8.13
C LEU A 479 18.12 -38.65 -8.39
N VAL A 480 19.09 -39.56 -8.17
CA VAL A 480 20.51 -39.28 -8.44
C VAL A 480 20.74 -38.99 -9.92
N ALA A 481 20.20 -39.81 -10.82
CA ALA A 481 20.30 -39.62 -12.26
C ALA A 481 19.70 -38.29 -12.71
N HIS A 482 18.54 -37.94 -12.16
CA HIS A 482 17.87 -36.67 -12.37
C HIS A 482 18.73 -35.48 -11.91
N ALA A 483 19.26 -35.52 -10.68
CA ALA A 483 20.13 -34.45 -10.17
C ALA A 483 21.39 -34.27 -11.01
N ALA A 484 22.05 -35.36 -11.42
CA ALA A 484 23.22 -35.32 -12.29
C ALA A 484 22.90 -34.71 -13.66
N ALA A 485 21.77 -35.10 -14.27
CA ALA A 485 21.34 -34.59 -15.56
C ALA A 485 21.05 -33.08 -15.54
N TRP A 486 20.40 -32.56 -14.49
CA TRP A 486 20.15 -31.12 -14.36
C TRP A 486 21.45 -30.32 -14.14
N MET A 487 22.39 -30.84 -13.35
CA MET A 487 23.70 -30.21 -13.21
C MET A 487 24.48 -30.19 -14.52
N GLU A 488 24.45 -31.28 -15.31
CA GLU A 488 25.10 -31.30 -16.62
C GLU A 488 24.44 -30.34 -17.61
N GLN A 489 23.10 -30.28 -17.62
CA GLN A 489 22.35 -29.30 -18.40
C GLN A 489 22.79 -27.88 -18.04
N GLY A 490 22.87 -27.56 -16.75
CA GLY A 490 23.23 -26.22 -16.29
C GLY A 490 24.67 -25.87 -16.65
N ALA A 491 25.61 -26.80 -16.47
CA ALA A 491 27.00 -26.62 -16.90
C ALA A 491 27.09 -26.33 -18.41
N ARG A 492 26.32 -27.05 -19.24
CA ARG A 492 26.27 -26.81 -20.68
C ARG A 492 25.72 -25.43 -21.00
N GLU A 493 24.60 -25.04 -20.40
CA GLU A 493 23.97 -23.73 -20.67
C GLU A 493 24.85 -22.56 -20.23
N LEU A 494 25.54 -22.66 -19.07
CA LEU A 494 26.47 -21.63 -18.63
C LEU A 494 27.68 -21.49 -19.56
N ARG A 495 28.22 -22.62 -20.04
CA ARG A 495 29.39 -22.66 -20.93
C ARG A 495 29.08 -22.13 -22.33
N THR A 496 27.94 -22.54 -22.89
CA THR A 496 27.57 -22.26 -24.29
C THR A 496 26.80 -20.95 -24.44
N GLY A 497 26.05 -20.54 -23.42
CA GLY A 497 25.07 -19.46 -23.52
C GLY A 497 23.76 -19.88 -24.19
N ASP A 498 23.64 -21.14 -24.64
CA ASP A 498 22.44 -21.67 -25.29
C ASP A 498 21.40 -22.11 -24.23
N ILE A 499 20.75 -21.12 -23.65
CA ILE A 499 19.79 -21.30 -22.55
C ILE A 499 18.46 -21.85 -23.07
N GLN A 500 18.04 -22.99 -22.52
CA GLN A 500 16.80 -23.63 -22.92
C GLN A 500 15.59 -23.02 -22.22
N ARG A 501 14.51 -22.80 -22.98
CA ARG A 501 13.22 -22.42 -22.40
C ARG A 501 12.44 -23.68 -21.99
N TRP A 502 12.24 -23.81 -20.69
CA TRP A 502 11.52 -24.90 -20.07
C TRP A 502 10.02 -24.60 -19.88
N ASN A 503 9.23 -25.66 -19.96
CA ASN A 503 7.84 -25.72 -19.52
C ASN A 503 7.63 -27.08 -18.83
N ALA A 504 6.48 -27.29 -18.18
CA ALA A 504 6.22 -28.52 -17.43
C ALA A 504 6.42 -29.79 -18.28
N GLU A 505 5.94 -29.79 -19.53
CA GLU A 505 6.07 -30.93 -20.45
C GLU A 505 7.53 -31.25 -20.79
N LYS A 506 8.33 -30.24 -21.14
CA LYS A 506 9.76 -30.42 -21.46
C LYS A 506 10.56 -30.87 -20.24
N ILE A 507 10.24 -30.33 -19.06
CA ILE A 507 10.87 -30.73 -17.79
C ILE A 507 10.58 -32.22 -17.55
N GLN A 508 9.33 -32.65 -17.66
CA GLN A 508 8.96 -34.05 -17.49
C GLN A 508 9.67 -34.95 -18.51
N ALA A 509 9.69 -34.56 -19.79
CA ALA A 509 10.37 -35.33 -20.83
C ALA A 509 11.88 -35.46 -20.59
N ALA A 510 12.52 -34.40 -20.07
CA ALA A 510 13.93 -34.43 -19.69
C ALA A 510 14.18 -35.34 -18.48
N ASN A 511 13.34 -35.26 -17.45
CA ASN A 511 13.41 -36.14 -16.27
C ASN A 511 13.26 -37.61 -16.69
N ASP A 512 12.26 -37.94 -17.50
CA ASP A 512 12.04 -39.31 -17.99
C ASP A 512 13.23 -39.79 -18.83
N SER A 513 13.83 -38.91 -19.65
CA SER A 513 15.01 -39.24 -20.44
C SER A 513 16.23 -39.49 -19.55
N ALA A 514 16.42 -38.69 -18.49
CA ALA A 514 17.49 -38.88 -17.53
C ALA A 514 17.34 -40.24 -16.83
N VAL A 515 16.14 -40.59 -16.35
CA VAL A 515 15.91 -41.88 -15.71
C VAL A 515 16.18 -43.04 -16.67
N ARG A 516 15.64 -43.00 -17.90
CA ARG A 516 15.85 -44.05 -18.92
C ARG A 516 17.33 -44.24 -19.26
N ALA A 517 18.08 -43.14 -19.42
CA ALA A 517 19.50 -43.21 -19.76
C ALA A 517 20.35 -43.91 -18.67
N HIS A 518 19.86 -43.92 -17.42
CA HIS A 518 20.57 -44.48 -16.27
C HIS A 518 20.02 -45.82 -15.76
N GLU A 519 19.04 -46.43 -16.46
CA GLU A 519 18.44 -47.71 -16.04
C GLU A 519 19.46 -48.83 -15.86
N LEU A 520 20.46 -48.89 -16.75
CA LEU A 520 21.50 -49.93 -16.77
C LEU A 520 22.82 -49.46 -16.14
N VAL A 521 22.91 -48.22 -15.67
CA VAL A 521 24.13 -47.67 -15.04
C VAL A 521 24.30 -48.28 -13.65
N GLY A 522 25.50 -48.79 -13.36
CA GLY A 522 25.82 -49.35 -12.05
C GLY A 522 25.88 -48.27 -10.96
N PRO A 523 25.56 -48.58 -9.69
CA PRO A 523 25.55 -47.63 -8.58
C PRO A 523 26.81 -46.76 -8.45
N GLU A 524 27.99 -47.33 -8.63
CA GLU A 524 29.27 -46.62 -8.49
C GLU A 524 29.50 -45.64 -9.64
N ALA A 525 29.17 -46.04 -10.87
CA ALA A 525 29.27 -45.16 -12.04
C ALA A 525 28.27 -44.01 -11.94
N LEU A 526 27.06 -44.28 -11.46
CA LEU A 526 26.02 -43.27 -11.24
C LEU A 526 26.47 -42.23 -10.19
N LEU A 527 27.11 -42.68 -9.10
CA LEU A 527 27.63 -41.78 -8.08
C LEU A 527 28.86 -40.99 -8.56
N ASP A 528 29.74 -41.60 -9.35
CA ASP A 528 30.88 -40.90 -9.95
C ASP A 528 30.42 -39.83 -10.95
N GLU A 529 29.38 -40.12 -11.73
CA GLU A 529 28.74 -39.16 -12.62
C GLU A 529 28.11 -37.99 -11.85
N LEU A 530 27.38 -38.28 -10.77
CA LEU A 530 26.82 -37.27 -9.88
C LEU A 530 27.93 -36.33 -9.33
N ASP A 531 29.02 -36.90 -8.83
CA ASP A 531 30.14 -36.12 -8.28
C ASP A 531 30.89 -35.35 -9.38
N THR A 532 30.99 -35.90 -10.59
CA THR A 532 31.66 -35.27 -11.74
C THR A 532 30.85 -34.10 -12.30
N THR A 533 29.53 -34.28 -12.47
CA THR A 533 28.63 -33.23 -12.95
C THR A 533 28.54 -32.09 -11.94
N GLN A 534 28.54 -32.39 -10.64
CA GLN A 534 28.62 -31.37 -9.59
C GLN A 534 29.88 -30.52 -9.66
N ARG A 535 31.07 -31.13 -9.80
CA ARG A 535 32.34 -30.38 -9.95
C ARG A 535 32.30 -29.50 -11.19
N ARG A 536 31.81 -30.04 -12.30
CA ARG A 536 31.73 -29.34 -13.58
C ARG A 536 30.83 -28.11 -13.51
N ILE A 537 29.61 -28.22 -12.99
CA ILE A 537 28.72 -27.05 -12.88
C ILE A 537 29.29 -26.01 -11.90
N ARG A 538 29.90 -26.45 -10.80
CA ARG A 538 30.59 -25.57 -9.84
C ARG A 538 31.71 -24.76 -10.51
N GLU A 539 32.52 -25.41 -11.35
CA GLU A 539 33.57 -24.74 -12.13
C GLU A 539 33.00 -23.74 -13.13
N GLU A 540 31.88 -24.04 -13.80
CA GLU A 540 31.25 -23.08 -14.71
C GLU A 540 30.65 -21.88 -13.97
N ILE A 541 30.05 -22.09 -12.80
CA ILE A 541 29.56 -20.99 -11.93
C ILE A 541 30.73 -20.10 -11.49
N ALA A 542 31.87 -20.69 -11.10
CA ALA A 542 33.05 -19.95 -10.66
C ALA A 542 33.70 -19.07 -11.74
N LYS A 543 33.39 -19.31 -13.03
CA LYS A 543 33.87 -18.49 -14.15
C LYS A 543 32.97 -17.28 -14.44
N LEU A 544 31.80 -17.18 -13.80
CA LEU A 544 30.91 -16.04 -13.98
C LEU A 544 31.50 -14.79 -13.31
N SER A 545 31.17 -13.63 -13.85
CA SER A 545 31.27 -12.37 -13.11
C SER A 545 29.97 -12.11 -12.35
N ASP A 546 30.04 -11.29 -11.30
CA ASP A 546 28.83 -10.86 -10.57
C ASP A 546 27.83 -10.17 -11.51
N ASP A 547 28.29 -9.36 -12.46
CA ASP A 547 27.43 -8.74 -13.48
C ASP A 547 26.70 -9.76 -14.36
N ARG A 548 27.37 -10.86 -14.73
CA ARG A 548 26.75 -11.93 -15.52
C ARG A 548 25.77 -12.74 -14.67
N LEU A 549 26.09 -12.96 -13.40
CA LEU A 549 25.22 -13.62 -12.43
C LEU A 549 23.95 -12.81 -12.16
N ALA A 550 24.03 -11.48 -12.20
CA ALA A 550 22.87 -10.60 -12.03
C ALA A 550 21.78 -10.77 -13.13
N ASP A 551 22.09 -11.38 -14.29
CA ASP A 551 21.04 -11.79 -15.24
C ASP A 551 20.14 -12.87 -14.58
N PRO A 552 18.83 -12.63 -14.42
CA PRO A 552 17.90 -13.57 -13.81
C PRO A 552 17.92 -14.99 -14.40
N ARG A 553 18.25 -15.14 -15.68
CA ARG A 553 18.34 -16.44 -16.36
C ARG A 553 19.60 -17.18 -15.95
N ILE A 554 20.72 -16.47 -15.85
CA ILE A 554 22.00 -17.04 -15.42
C ILE A 554 21.94 -17.42 -13.95
N TYR A 555 21.43 -16.53 -13.08
CA TYR A 555 21.13 -16.87 -11.69
C TYR A 555 20.27 -18.12 -11.59
N GLY A 556 19.22 -18.17 -12.43
CA GLY A 556 18.31 -19.30 -12.48
C GLY A 556 19.01 -20.63 -12.73
N ILE A 557 19.93 -20.67 -13.70
CA ILE A 557 20.73 -21.87 -13.97
C ILE A 557 21.68 -22.17 -12.82
N ALA A 558 22.40 -21.17 -12.31
CA ALA A 558 23.37 -21.36 -11.24
C ALA A 558 22.74 -21.88 -9.94
N ALA A 559 21.49 -21.50 -9.65
CA ALA A 559 20.79 -21.83 -8.41
C ALA A 559 19.73 -22.95 -8.55
N PHE A 560 18.78 -22.83 -9.49
CA PHE A 560 17.68 -23.81 -9.65
C PHE A 560 18.11 -25.12 -10.29
N TYR A 561 19.28 -25.21 -10.92
CA TYR A 561 19.74 -26.52 -11.44
C TYR A 561 20.64 -27.22 -10.40
N THR A 562 20.84 -26.59 -9.26
CA THR A 562 21.77 -27.00 -8.21
C THR A 562 21.07 -26.96 -6.85
N TYR A 563 21.50 -26.09 -5.94
CA TYR A 563 21.15 -26.12 -4.54
C TYR A 563 19.68 -25.85 -4.26
N LEU A 564 19.02 -24.93 -4.98
CA LEU A 564 17.57 -24.70 -4.80
C LEU A 564 16.75 -25.94 -5.20
N HIS A 565 17.26 -26.72 -6.15
CA HIS A 565 16.59 -27.94 -6.59
C HIS A 565 16.93 -29.15 -5.72
N TRP A 566 18.15 -29.23 -5.17
CA TRP A 566 18.47 -30.26 -4.19
C TRP A 566 17.58 -30.13 -2.95
N GLU A 567 17.29 -28.91 -2.50
CA GLU A 567 16.41 -28.64 -1.35
C GLU A 567 15.01 -29.24 -1.52
N GLU A 568 14.45 -29.22 -2.74
CA GLU A 568 13.14 -29.86 -3.03
C GLU A 568 13.16 -31.38 -2.74
N HIS A 569 14.34 -31.99 -2.80
CA HIS A 569 14.55 -33.42 -2.54
C HIS A 569 14.98 -33.73 -1.10
N PHE A 570 15.18 -32.72 -0.24
CA PHE A 570 15.67 -32.94 1.13
C PHE A 570 14.70 -33.77 1.96
N ALA A 571 13.39 -33.54 1.82
CA ALA A 571 12.36 -34.32 2.50
C ALA A 571 12.42 -35.81 2.08
N GLU A 572 12.60 -36.10 0.79
CA GLU A 572 12.79 -37.46 0.29
C GLU A 572 14.06 -38.11 0.82
N LEU A 573 15.10 -37.31 1.04
CA LEU A 573 16.38 -37.75 1.58
C LEU A 573 16.41 -37.82 3.11
N GLY A 574 15.34 -37.41 3.81
CA GLY A 574 15.28 -37.37 5.27
C GLY A 574 16.08 -36.23 5.91
N ILE A 575 16.40 -35.19 5.14
CA ILE A 575 17.10 -33.99 5.60
C ILE A 575 16.04 -32.98 6.07
N PRO A 576 16.07 -32.52 7.34
CA PRO A 576 15.09 -31.58 7.87
C PRO A 576 15.30 -30.15 7.31
N LEU A 577 14.20 -29.41 7.12
CA LEU A 577 14.16 -28.02 6.63
C LEU A 577 13.32 -27.10 7.52
#